data_AF-A0A2A4SF44-F1
#
_entry.id   AF-A0A2A4SF44-F1
#
_cell.length_a   1.000
_cell.length_b   1.000
_cell.length_c   1.000
_cell.angle_alpha   90.00
_cell.angle_beta   90.00
_cell.angle_gamma   90.00
#
_symmetry.space_group_name_H-M   'P 1'
#
loop_
_entity.id
_entity.type
_entity.pdbx_description
1 polymer ?
#
loop_
_entity_poly.entity_id
_entity_poly.type
_entity_poly.pdbx_seq_one_letter_code
_entity_poly.pdbx_strand_id
1 'polypeptide(L)' 'NPASTNKRHFWEKGELGKGADHWLETAEEVAGSWWNHWDAWIKSNGDKTVAAATELGTKAYPELEPAPGSFVLAKAS' A
#
# COMPACT_ATOMS: atom_id res chain seq x y z
N ASN A 1 7.24 -7.99 1.65
CA ASN A 1 6.90 -8.17 3.08
C ASN A 1 5.37 -8.30 3.18
N PRO A 2 4.76 -9.42 2.75
CA PRO A 2 3.30 -9.55 2.78
C PRO A 2 2.76 -9.58 4.21
N ALA A 3 1.67 -8.85 4.46
CA ALA A 3 1.01 -8.79 5.77
C ALA A 3 0.62 -10.18 6.30
N SER A 4 0.16 -11.07 5.41
CA SER A 4 -0.28 -12.43 5.77
C SER A 4 0.82 -13.30 6.36
N THR A 5 2.07 -13.13 5.92
CA THR A 5 3.21 -13.89 6.45
C THR A 5 3.88 -13.21 7.64
N ASN A 6 3.68 -11.90 7.79
CA ASN A 6 4.20 -11.04 8.86
C ASN A 6 5.67 -11.29 9.25
N LYS A 7 6.53 -11.59 8.27
CA LYS A 7 7.97 -11.85 8.49
C LYS A 7 8.78 -10.55 8.39
N ARG A 8 10.02 -10.57 8.89
CA ARG A 8 11.00 -9.45 8.86
C ARG A 8 10.60 -8.31 9.81
N HIS A 9 11.11 -7.11 9.55
CA HIS A 9 10.83 -5.86 10.26
C HIS A 9 10.82 -4.68 9.28
N PHE A 10 10.49 -3.50 9.77
CA PHE A 10 10.65 -2.19 9.11
C PHE A 10 11.06 -1.14 10.14
N TRP A 11 11.40 0.07 9.69
CA TRP A 11 11.75 1.21 10.56
C TRP A 11 10.70 2.31 10.47
N GLU A 12 10.39 2.95 11.59
CA GLU A 12 9.51 4.12 11.66
C GLU A 12 10.05 5.19 12.62
N LYS A 13 9.42 6.37 12.64
CA LYS A 13 9.68 7.47 13.59
C LYS A 13 11.11 8.04 13.65
N GLY A 14 11.97 7.77 12.66
CA GLY A 14 13.26 8.45 12.55
C GLY A 14 13.13 9.97 12.43
N GLU A 15 14.06 10.71 13.03
CA GLU A 15 14.09 12.18 12.98
C GLU A 15 14.32 12.67 11.54
N LEU A 16 13.42 13.55 11.06
CA LEU A 16 13.48 14.11 9.71
C LEU A 16 14.40 15.34 9.64
N GLY A 17 14.91 15.64 8.44
CA GLY A 17 15.62 16.89 8.14
C GLY A 17 17.12 16.92 8.43
N LYS A 18 17.71 15.81 8.89
CA LYS A 18 19.14 15.70 9.25
C LYS A 18 19.94 14.70 8.39
N GLY A 19 19.32 14.15 7.34
CA GLY A 19 19.93 13.15 6.45
C GLY A 19 19.42 11.73 6.71
N ALA A 20 19.70 10.82 5.77
CA ALA A 20 19.19 9.44 5.82
C ALA A 20 19.84 8.60 6.94
N ASP A 21 21.14 8.78 7.18
CA ASP A 21 21.85 8.06 8.24
C ASP A 21 21.31 8.46 9.62
N HIS A 22 21.16 9.76 9.87
CA HIS A 22 20.55 10.28 11.11
C HIS A 22 19.12 9.76 11.29
N TRP A 23 18.33 9.71 10.22
CA TRP A 23 16.98 9.16 10.27
C TRP A 23 17.00 7.69 10.71
N LEU A 24 17.90 6.87 10.14
CA LEU A 24 17.99 5.45 10.48
C LEU A 24 18.51 5.23 11.91
N GLU A 25 19.50 6.02 12.35
CA GLU A 25 20.05 5.96 13.71
C GLU A 25 19.02 6.28 14.80
N THR A 26 18.05 7.14 14.47
CA THR A 26 16.99 7.58 15.40
C THR A 26 15.66 6.85 15.21
N ALA A 27 15.56 5.97 14.21
CA ALA A 27 14.34 5.23 13.92
C ALA A 27 14.14 4.04 14.87
N GLU A 28 12.87 3.67 15.07
CA GLU A 28 12.46 2.49 15.83
C GLU A 28 12.30 1.29 14.88
N GLU A 29 12.90 0.14 15.21
CA GLU A 29 12.65 -1.11 14.49
C GLU A 29 11.31 -1.73 14.95
N VAL A 30 10.44 -2.03 13.99
CA VAL A 30 9.13 -2.65 14.21
C VAL A 30 9.07 -3.99 13.51
N ALA A 31 8.82 -5.04 14.29
CA ALA A 31 8.69 -6.39 13.76
C ALA A 31 7.45 -6.56 12.86
N GLY A 32 7.60 -7.36 11.81
CA GLY A 32 6.52 -7.73 10.90
C GLY A 32 6.46 -6.90 9.61
N SER A 33 5.27 -6.89 9.01
CA SER A 33 5.00 -6.20 7.75
C SER A 33 4.64 -4.73 7.94
N TRP A 34 5.33 -3.85 7.21
CA TRP A 34 4.99 -2.44 7.11
C TRP A 34 3.60 -2.19 6.49
N TRP A 35 3.00 -3.18 5.81
CA TRP A 35 1.66 -3.06 5.24
C TRP A 35 0.60 -2.77 6.32
N ASN A 36 0.75 -3.33 7.52
CA ASN A 36 -0.19 -3.10 8.61
C ASN A 36 -0.11 -1.66 9.13
N HIS A 37 1.11 -1.11 9.24
CA HIS A 37 1.32 0.29 9.60
C HIS A 37 0.72 1.22 8.55
N TRP A 38 0.93 0.92 7.26
CA TRP A 38 0.36 1.71 6.17
C TRP A 38 -1.17 1.63 6.09
N ASP A 39 -1.76 0.45 6.28
CA ASP A 39 -3.22 0.27 6.35
C ASP A 39 -3.85 1.09 7.50
N ALA A 40 -3.22 1.12 8.67
CA ALA A 40 -3.67 1.95 9.79
C ALA A 40 -3.64 3.45 9.44
N TRP A 41 -2.59 3.91 8.75
CA TRP A 41 -2.50 5.29 8.28
C TRP A 41 -3.56 5.62 7.23
N ILE A 42 -3.84 4.73 6.27
CA ILE A 42 -4.92 4.94 5.30
C ILE A 42 -6.26 5.03 6.01
N LYS A 43 -6.55 4.16 6.97
CA LYS A 43 -7.82 4.17 7.70
C LYS A 43 -8.05 5.44 8.52
N SER A 44 -6.99 6.05 9.06
CA SER A 44 -7.11 7.30 9.81
C SER A 44 -7.25 8.53 8.92
N ASN A 45 -6.81 8.45 7.67
CA ASN A 45 -6.85 9.55 6.70
C ASN A 45 -7.90 9.34 5.58
N GLY A 46 -8.57 8.19 5.58
CA GLY A 46 -9.55 7.80 4.57
C GLY A 46 -10.94 8.34 4.87
N ASP A 47 -11.80 8.28 3.86
CA ASP A 47 -13.21 8.61 4.00
C ASP A 47 -13.98 7.58 4.84
N LYS A 48 -15.22 7.94 5.17
CA LYS A 48 -16.14 7.06 5.90
C LYS A 48 -16.33 5.74 5.16
N THR A 49 -16.44 4.65 5.91
CA THR A 49 -16.85 3.36 5.36
C THR A 49 -18.26 3.46 4.76
N VAL A 50 -18.38 3.08 3.50
CA VAL A 50 -19.65 2.99 2.76
C VAL A 50 -19.90 1.55 2.32
N ALA A 51 -21.14 1.25 1.91
CA ALA A 51 -21.44 -0.03 1.30
C ALA A 51 -20.61 -0.23 0.02
N ALA A 52 -20.10 -1.45 -0.18
CA ALA A 52 -19.37 -1.79 -1.38
C ALA A 52 -20.28 -1.69 -2.61
N ALA A 53 -19.73 -1.19 -3.72
CA ALA A 53 -20.42 -1.23 -5.00
C ALA A 53 -20.67 -2.68 -5.42
N THR A 54 -21.85 -2.95 -6.01
CA THR A 54 -22.24 -4.29 -6.46
C THR A 54 -21.79 -4.61 -7.88
N GLU A 55 -21.40 -3.59 -8.65
CA GLU A 55 -20.96 -3.72 -10.04
C GLU A 55 -19.64 -2.96 -10.24
N LEU A 56 -18.82 -3.42 -11.17
CA LEU A 56 -17.57 -2.75 -11.56
C LEU A 56 -17.84 -1.67 -12.62
N GLY A 57 -17.14 -0.54 -12.48
CA GLY A 57 -17.24 0.58 -13.41
C GLY A 57 -18.47 1.46 -13.18
N THR A 58 -18.79 2.27 -14.19
CA THR A 58 -19.96 3.17 -14.22
C THR A 58 -20.53 3.20 -15.63
N LYS A 59 -21.70 3.84 -15.85
CA LYS A 59 -22.24 4.03 -17.22
C LYS A 59 -21.28 4.76 -18.16
N ALA A 60 -20.50 5.71 -17.64
CA ALA A 60 -19.51 6.44 -18.42
C ALA A 60 -18.21 5.64 -18.63
N TYR A 61 -17.92 4.69 -17.75
CA TYR A 61 -16.71 3.88 -17.73
C TYR A 61 -17.07 2.41 -17.47
N PRO A 62 -17.63 1.70 -18.45
CA PRO A 62 -17.99 0.29 -18.29
C PRO A 62 -16.74 -0.58 -18.14
N GLU A 63 -16.90 -1.76 -17.53
CA GLU A 63 -15.86 -2.78 -17.53
C GLU A 63 -15.49 -3.16 -18.98
N LEU A 64 -14.19 -3.15 -19.29
CA LEU A 64 -13.69 -3.37 -20.66
C LEU A 64 -13.20 -4.81 -20.86
N GLU A 65 -12.37 -5.29 -19.94
CA GLU A 65 -11.85 -6.65 -19.91
C GLU A 65 -11.55 -7.05 -18.46
N PRO A 66 -11.59 -8.35 -18.12
CA PRO A 66 -11.20 -8.81 -16.79
C PRO A 66 -9.73 -8.47 -16.49
N ALA A 67 -9.43 -8.14 -15.23
CA ALA A 67 -8.05 -8.03 -14.75
C ALA A 67 -7.28 -9.34 -15.03
N PRO A 68 -5.98 -9.28 -15.39
CA PRO A 68 -5.08 -8.12 -15.27
C PRO A 68 -5.00 -7.22 -16.51
N GLY A 69 -5.85 -7.44 -17.51
CA GLY A 69 -5.85 -6.70 -18.76
C GLY A 69 -4.73 -7.09 -19.73
N SER A 70 -4.89 -6.65 -20.97
CA SER A 70 -4.03 -7.01 -22.10
C SER A 70 -2.64 -6.35 -22.04
N PHE A 71 -2.53 -5.16 -21.44
CA PHE A 71 -1.30 -4.36 -21.49
C PHE A 71 -0.15 -5.02 -20.72
N VAL A 72 -0.42 -5.67 -19.57
CA VAL A 72 0.63 -6.37 -18.81
C VAL A 72 1.12 -7.66 -19.50
N LEU A 73 0.35 -8.17 -20.48
CA LEU A 73 0.67 -9.40 -21.23
C LEU A 73 1.47 -9.12 -22.51
N ALA A 74 1.65 -7.85 -22.87
CA ALA A 74 2.44 -7.47 -24.02
C ALA A 74 3.91 -7.91 -23.84
N LYS A 75 4.48 -8.49 -24.89
CA LYS A 75 5.90 -8.87 -24.91
C LYS A 75 6.74 -7.71 -25.41
N ALA A 76 7.98 -7.62 -24.93
CA ALA A 76 8.96 -6.73 -25.53
C ALA A 76 9.20 -7.13 -27.00
N SER A 77 9.30 -6.11 -27.85
CA SER A 77 9.64 -6.20 -29.27
C SER A 77 11.13 -6.49 -29.49
#